data_AF-A0A946P1V7-F1
#
_entry.id   AF-A0A946P1V7-F1
#
_cell.length_a   1.000
_cell.length_b   1.000
_cell.length_c   1.000
_cell.angle_alpha   90.00
_cell.angle_beta   90.00
_cell.angle_gamma   90.00
#
_symmetry.space_group_name_H-M   'P 1'
#
loop_
_entity.id
_entity.type
_entity.pdbx_description
1 polymer ?
#
loop_
_entity_poly.entity_id
_entity_poly.type
_entity_poly.pdbx_seq_one_letter_code
_entity_poly.pdbx_strand_id
1 'polypeptide(L)'
;MLNNFFKALLLTFLAPLATISYAQDTLDETKDVPKEFSNFQQEVIDNLGVIFEKNSDELTAIQEKLSENLDIIFEERSQELTNIQAEVFQNLDNIFETNSKELSNVQSQLNILSEQISEIRLELSENKASIVKEAIEASENIVASGIKKSAGSVLYRLDAIEEEMRNLTGIIEELQFYTKNIAFDATNRIGDLEFRITELEGGDLSLLGNSRVIGGSVKTSNTNAELAITEKSNYDNALKLLNENNYELALLEFDKLIKAFPNGPLTVAAHYSKGDAFIGLTAWDQGINSYLESFSLEPNGKYAQKALKSSYDASLELLKQNDFQVALIQFDKLIDITSDDTFLAGVYYSRGDAFTGMQDWKSALRSYLKSYELESDGNYAAKALKASYQTALMPLNENNFELAIIQFDSLINIIPSGPLLTAAHYSKGDAFSELEEWKAAGKSYLESFKLEPDGKYAAKALMNVGISLGKMQKINEACNILNRVEARFPRNQIVEEAQYEMQILGCS
;
A
#
# COMPACT_ATOMS: atom_id res chain seq x y z
N MET A 1 -57.26 -25.24 -17.13
CA MET A 1 -57.54 -25.57 -15.71
C MET A 1 -58.44 -24.54 -15.03
N LEU A 2 -58.01 -23.28 -14.86
CA LEU A 2 -58.76 -22.24 -14.13
C LEU A 2 -60.19 -22.01 -14.67
N ASN A 3 -60.37 -22.01 -16.00
CA ASN A 3 -61.66 -21.79 -16.64
C ASN A 3 -62.65 -22.96 -16.43
N ASN A 4 -62.15 -24.19 -16.31
CA ASN A 4 -62.97 -25.37 -16.01
C ASN A 4 -63.28 -25.45 -14.51
N PHE A 5 -62.33 -25.05 -13.66
CA PHE A 5 -62.53 -24.89 -12.22
C PHE A 5 -63.62 -23.84 -11.91
N PHE A 6 -63.57 -22.67 -12.56
CA PHE A 6 -64.59 -21.65 -12.43
C PHE A 6 -65.95 -22.12 -12.96
N LYS A 7 -66.01 -22.85 -14.07
CA LYS A 7 -67.27 -23.44 -14.57
C LYS A 7 -67.85 -24.49 -13.62
N ALA A 8 -67.01 -25.36 -13.05
CA ALA A 8 -67.43 -26.36 -12.07
C ALA A 8 -67.93 -25.69 -10.78
N LEU A 9 -67.20 -24.70 -10.27
CA LEU A 9 -67.61 -23.87 -9.13
C LEU A 9 -68.96 -23.19 -9.44
N LEU A 10 -69.10 -22.56 -10.61
CA LEU A 10 -70.35 -21.91 -11.02
C LEU A 10 -71.52 -22.90 -11.07
N LEU A 11 -71.33 -24.10 -11.62
CA LEU A 11 -72.36 -25.14 -11.72
C LEU A 11 -72.75 -25.72 -10.35
N THR A 12 -71.77 -25.96 -9.45
CA THR A 12 -72.03 -26.44 -8.09
C THR A 12 -72.81 -25.44 -7.23
N PHE A 13 -72.62 -24.13 -7.45
CA PHE A 13 -73.37 -23.09 -6.74
C PHE A 13 -74.71 -22.74 -7.42
N LEU A 14 -74.78 -22.73 -8.76
CA LEU A 14 -75.99 -22.35 -9.49
C LEU A 14 -77.08 -23.43 -9.48
N ALA A 15 -76.71 -24.71 -9.46
CA ALA A 15 -77.69 -25.81 -9.44
C ALA A 15 -78.58 -25.82 -8.15
N PRO A 16 -78.04 -25.62 -6.93
CA PRO A 16 -78.85 -25.42 -5.72
C PRO A 16 -79.72 -24.14 -5.78
N LEU A 17 -79.18 -23.06 -6.34
CA LEU A 17 -79.90 -21.79 -6.49
C LEU A 17 -81.10 -21.92 -7.44
N ALA A 18 -80.97 -22.70 -8.51
CA ALA A 18 -82.07 -23.01 -9.43
C ALA A 18 -83.14 -23.91 -8.77
N THR A 19 -82.76 -24.84 -7.88
CA THR A 19 -83.73 -25.63 -7.11
C THR A 19 -84.50 -24.78 -6.10
N ILE A 20 -83.85 -23.81 -5.46
CA ILE A 20 -84.52 -22.87 -4.54
C ILE A 20 -85.48 -21.97 -5.33
N SER A 21 -85.07 -21.48 -6.51
CA SER A 21 -85.91 -20.65 -7.37
C SER A 21 -87.11 -21.41 -7.94
N TYR A 22 -86.95 -22.67 -8.35
CA TYR A 22 -88.06 -23.49 -8.86
C TYR A 22 -89.05 -23.86 -7.74
N ALA A 23 -88.55 -24.16 -6.53
CA ALA A 23 -89.39 -24.41 -5.36
C ALA A 23 -90.17 -23.16 -4.90
N GLN A 24 -89.63 -21.95 -5.12
CA GLN A 24 -90.32 -20.69 -4.77
C GLN A 24 -91.42 -20.30 -5.77
N ASP A 25 -91.28 -20.61 -7.07
CA ASP A 25 -92.29 -20.29 -8.09
C ASP A 25 -93.47 -21.28 -8.11
N THR A 26 -93.32 -22.47 -7.53
CA THR A 26 -94.42 -23.44 -7.36
C THR A 26 -94.90 -23.44 -5.91
N LEU A 27 -95.84 -22.55 -5.57
CA LEU A 27 -96.58 -22.47 -4.29
C LEU A 27 -97.51 -23.69 -4.06
N ASP A 28 -96.97 -24.90 -4.16
CA ASP A 28 -97.65 -26.14 -3.81
C ASP A 28 -96.60 -27.12 -3.25
N GLU A 29 -96.45 -27.13 -1.92
CA GLU A 29 -95.39 -27.82 -1.14
C GLU A 29 -95.43 -29.37 -1.21
N THR A 30 -95.99 -29.97 -2.26
CA THR A 30 -96.07 -31.43 -2.39
C THR A 30 -95.63 -31.99 -3.75
N LYS A 31 -94.96 -31.20 -4.60
CA LYS A 31 -94.35 -31.72 -5.84
C LYS A 31 -92.86 -31.97 -5.67
N ASP A 32 -92.52 -33.26 -5.51
CA ASP A 32 -91.16 -33.78 -5.59
C ASP A 32 -90.44 -33.27 -6.84
N VAL A 33 -89.16 -32.87 -6.65
CA VAL A 33 -88.26 -32.47 -7.74
C VAL A 33 -88.17 -33.63 -8.75
N PRO A 34 -88.40 -33.41 -10.06
CA PRO A 34 -88.43 -34.49 -11.04
C PRO A 34 -87.15 -35.34 -10.99
N LYS A 35 -87.29 -36.68 -10.95
CA LYS A 35 -86.16 -37.62 -10.92
C LYS A 35 -85.14 -37.38 -12.05
N GLU A 36 -85.61 -36.89 -13.18
CA GLU A 36 -84.78 -36.49 -14.33
C GLU A 36 -83.76 -35.40 -13.96
N PHE A 37 -84.14 -34.46 -13.10
CA PHE A 37 -83.26 -33.39 -12.64
C PHE A 37 -82.22 -33.90 -11.64
N SER A 38 -82.62 -34.79 -10.72
CA SER A 38 -81.68 -35.43 -9.78
C SER A 38 -80.67 -36.34 -10.51
N ASN A 39 -81.10 -37.06 -11.54
CA ASN A 39 -80.23 -37.89 -12.36
C ASN A 39 -79.23 -37.04 -13.15
N PHE A 40 -79.69 -35.91 -13.71
CA PHE A 40 -78.81 -34.96 -14.40
C PHE A 40 -77.76 -34.35 -13.45
N GLN A 41 -78.13 -34.00 -12.22
CA GLN A 41 -77.18 -33.53 -11.22
C GLN A 41 -76.12 -34.58 -10.89
N GLN A 42 -76.52 -35.84 -10.70
CA GLN A 42 -75.57 -36.92 -10.42
C GLN A 42 -74.63 -37.17 -11.60
N GLU A 43 -75.15 -37.20 -12.83
CA GLU A 43 -74.34 -37.36 -14.04
C GLU A 43 -73.32 -36.22 -14.23
N VAL A 44 -73.70 -34.98 -13.89
CA VAL A 44 -72.78 -33.84 -13.89
C VAL A 44 -71.68 -34.01 -12.83
N ILE A 45 -72.02 -34.48 -11.63
CA ILE A 45 -71.05 -34.72 -10.55
C ILE A 45 -70.08 -35.84 -10.93
N ASP A 46 -70.58 -36.95 -11.46
CA ASP A 46 -69.76 -38.10 -11.85
C ASP A 46 -68.80 -37.72 -13.00
N ASN A 47 -69.28 -36.99 -14.01
CA ASN A 47 -68.45 -36.49 -15.09
C ASN A 47 -67.40 -35.47 -14.61
N LEU A 48 -67.75 -34.59 -13.66
CA LEU A 48 -66.79 -33.67 -13.06
C LEU A 48 -65.74 -34.44 -12.23
N GLY A 49 -66.14 -35.49 -11.50
CA GLY A 49 -65.23 -36.35 -10.74
C GLY A 49 -64.16 -36.99 -11.63
N VAL A 50 -64.57 -37.60 -12.74
CA VAL A 50 -63.65 -38.19 -13.73
C VAL A 50 -62.69 -37.15 -14.32
N ILE A 51 -63.18 -35.93 -14.59
CA ILE A 51 -62.34 -34.83 -15.10
C ILE A 51 -61.33 -34.38 -14.05
N PHE A 52 -61.73 -34.28 -12.78
CA PHE A 52 -60.82 -33.89 -11.69
C PHE A 52 -59.75 -34.94 -11.44
N GLU A 53 -60.11 -36.22 -11.40
CA GLU A 53 -59.18 -37.33 -11.22
C GLU A 53 -58.15 -37.38 -12.36
N LYS A 54 -58.62 -37.33 -13.62
CA LYS A 54 -57.72 -37.28 -14.78
C LYS A 54 -56.78 -36.07 -14.76
N ASN A 55 -57.27 -34.89 -14.40
CA ASN A 55 -56.42 -33.70 -14.31
C ASN A 55 -55.42 -33.79 -13.15
N SER A 56 -55.77 -34.47 -12.05
CA SER A 56 -54.88 -34.72 -10.91
C SER A 56 -53.75 -35.68 -11.29
N ASP A 57 -54.07 -36.75 -12.02
CA ASP A 57 -53.10 -37.73 -12.51
C ASP A 57 -52.16 -37.09 -13.54
N GLU A 58 -52.70 -36.30 -14.48
CA GLU A 58 -51.88 -35.53 -15.44
C GLU A 58 -50.95 -34.54 -14.74
N LEU A 59 -51.41 -33.85 -13.69
CA LEU A 59 -50.57 -32.94 -12.91
C LEU A 59 -49.45 -33.70 -12.17
N THR A 60 -49.77 -34.85 -11.58
CA THR A 60 -48.80 -35.70 -10.88
C THR A 60 -47.73 -36.23 -11.85
N ALA A 61 -48.13 -36.71 -13.02
CA ALA A 61 -47.20 -37.16 -14.06
C ALA A 61 -46.31 -36.03 -14.61
N ILE A 62 -46.82 -34.79 -14.68
CA ILE A 62 -46.00 -33.62 -15.04
C ILE A 62 -44.99 -33.31 -13.93
N GLN A 63 -45.39 -33.38 -12.65
CA GLN A 63 -44.49 -33.16 -11.52
C GLN A 63 -43.38 -34.21 -11.45
N GLU A 64 -43.70 -35.49 -11.66
CA GLU A 64 -42.69 -36.58 -11.71
C GLU A 64 -41.68 -36.35 -12.83
N LYS A 65 -42.14 -36.06 -14.06
CA LYS A 65 -41.25 -35.76 -15.19
C LYS A 65 -40.40 -34.50 -14.97
N LEU A 66 -40.96 -33.50 -14.30
CA LEU A 66 -40.20 -32.29 -13.98
C LEU A 66 -39.12 -32.60 -12.94
N SER A 67 -39.44 -33.42 -11.93
CA SER A 67 -38.47 -33.88 -10.93
C SER A 67 -37.34 -34.68 -11.58
N GLU A 68 -37.67 -35.67 -12.41
CA GLU A 68 -36.69 -36.51 -13.10
C GLU A 68 -35.77 -35.68 -14.02
N ASN A 69 -36.33 -34.73 -14.78
CA ASN A 69 -35.53 -33.82 -15.60
C ASN A 69 -34.64 -32.89 -14.77
N LEU A 70 -35.13 -32.42 -13.61
CA LEU A 70 -34.33 -31.60 -12.70
C LEU A 70 -33.19 -32.43 -12.11
N ASP A 71 -33.44 -33.67 -11.68
CA ASP A 71 -32.43 -34.57 -11.12
C ASP A 71 -31.31 -34.84 -12.15
N ILE A 72 -31.66 -35.13 -13.41
CA ILE A 72 -30.69 -35.31 -14.50
C ILE A 72 -29.86 -34.03 -14.71
N ILE A 73 -30.51 -32.87 -14.78
CA ILE A 73 -29.81 -31.59 -14.97
C ILE A 73 -28.88 -31.29 -13.79
N PHE A 74 -29.32 -31.56 -12.56
CA PHE A 74 -28.50 -31.37 -11.37
C PHE A 74 -27.30 -32.32 -11.37
N GLU A 75 -27.48 -33.58 -11.76
CA GLU A 75 -26.41 -34.57 -11.83
C GLU A 75 -25.37 -34.23 -12.92
N GLU A 76 -25.83 -33.87 -14.13
CA GLU A 76 -24.94 -33.44 -15.22
C GLU A 76 -24.15 -32.18 -14.85
N ARG A 77 -24.82 -31.17 -14.26
CA ARG A 77 -24.16 -29.92 -13.84
C ARG A 77 -23.20 -30.13 -12.67
N SER A 78 -23.54 -31.02 -11.73
CA SER A 78 -22.67 -31.40 -10.64
C SER A 78 -21.40 -32.08 -11.15
N GLN A 79 -21.52 -32.96 -12.14
CA GLN A 79 -20.36 -33.63 -12.75
C GLN A 79 -19.49 -32.66 -13.57
N GLU A 80 -20.09 -31.74 -14.34
CA GLU A 80 -19.36 -30.70 -15.07
C GLU A 80 -18.57 -29.79 -14.10
N LEU A 81 -19.20 -29.36 -13.00
CA LEU A 81 -18.54 -28.56 -11.96
C LEU A 81 -17.36 -29.32 -11.35
N THR A 82 -17.53 -30.60 -11.03
CA THR A 82 -16.46 -31.46 -10.50
C THR A 82 -15.27 -31.56 -11.47
N ASN A 83 -15.54 -31.68 -12.77
CA ASN A 83 -14.49 -31.76 -13.78
C ASN A 83 -13.73 -30.43 -13.95
N ILE A 84 -14.45 -29.30 -13.99
CA ILE A 84 -13.84 -27.96 -14.06
C ILE A 84 -12.99 -27.71 -12.81
N GLN A 85 -13.46 -28.12 -11.63
CA GLN A 85 -12.70 -28.00 -10.38
C GLN A 85 -11.40 -28.81 -10.41
N ALA A 86 -11.45 -30.07 -10.84
CA ALA A 86 -10.26 -30.91 -10.96
C ALA A 86 -9.22 -30.28 -11.90
N GLU A 87 -9.67 -29.70 -13.03
CA GLU A 87 -8.80 -28.97 -13.96
C GLU A 87 -8.20 -27.70 -13.33
N VAL A 88 -9.00 -26.93 -12.57
CA VAL A 88 -8.54 -25.74 -11.85
C VAL A 88 -7.47 -26.10 -10.81
N PHE A 89 -7.68 -27.13 -10.00
CA PHE A 89 -6.70 -27.59 -9.01
C PHE A 89 -5.39 -28.03 -9.67
N GLN A 90 -5.48 -28.82 -10.74
CA GLN A 90 -4.31 -29.26 -11.48
C GLN A 90 -3.54 -28.07 -12.09
N ASN A 91 -4.25 -27.07 -12.62
CA ASN A 91 -3.63 -25.86 -13.14
C ASN A 91 -2.98 -25.02 -12.03
N LEU A 92 -3.61 -24.88 -10.87
CA LEU A 92 -3.04 -24.19 -9.71
C LEU A 92 -1.79 -24.90 -9.19
N ASP A 93 -1.78 -26.22 -9.09
CA ASP A 93 -0.60 -27.02 -8.72
C ASP A 93 0.54 -26.81 -9.71
N ASN A 94 0.26 -26.84 -11.02
CA ASN A 94 1.29 -26.61 -12.05
C ASN A 94 1.87 -25.19 -11.98
N ILE A 95 1.02 -24.17 -11.76
CA ILE A 95 1.45 -22.78 -11.57
C ILE A 95 2.31 -22.66 -10.31
N PHE A 96 1.89 -23.30 -9.22
CA PHE A 96 2.61 -23.32 -7.96
C PHE A 96 4.02 -23.91 -8.14
N GLU A 97 4.14 -25.09 -8.76
CA GLU A 97 5.43 -25.74 -8.99
C GLU A 97 6.35 -24.88 -9.86
N THR A 98 5.80 -24.29 -10.93
CA THR A 98 6.57 -23.45 -11.86
C THR A 98 7.09 -22.20 -11.16
N ASN A 99 6.20 -21.45 -10.49
CA ASN A 99 6.56 -20.23 -9.79
C ASN A 99 7.53 -20.49 -8.62
N SER A 100 7.33 -21.59 -7.88
CA SER A 100 8.22 -21.99 -6.80
C SER A 100 9.64 -22.28 -7.30
N LYS A 101 9.76 -22.97 -8.44
CA LYS A 101 11.05 -23.26 -9.07
C LYS A 101 11.73 -21.99 -9.59
N GLU A 102 11.00 -21.12 -10.26
CA GLU A 102 11.54 -19.85 -10.79
C GLU A 102 12.01 -18.94 -9.66
N LEU A 103 11.21 -18.79 -8.61
CA LEU A 103 11.54 -17.94 -7.47
C LEU A 103 12.72 -18.49 -6.68
N SER A 104 12.79 -19.81 -6.49
CA SER A 104 13.96 -20.48 -5.89
C SER A 104 15.24 -20.24 -6.71
N ASN A 105 15.15 -20.26 -8.04
CA ASN A 105 16.28 -19.94 -8.91
C ASN A 105 16.72 -18.47 -8.76
N VAL A 106 15.79 -17.53 -8.74
CA VAL A 106 16.10 -16.10 -8.52
C VAL A 106 16.75 -15.90 -7.15
N GLN A 107 16.22 -16.49 -6.09
CA GLN A 107 16.81 -16.43 -4.74
C GLN A 107 18.24 -17.00 -4.72
N SER A 108 18.47 -18.13 -5.40
CA SER A 108 19.81 -18.71 -5.54
C SER A 108 20.77 -17.76 -6.27
N GLN A 109 20.33 -17.11 -7.34
CA GLN A 109 21.14 -16.15 -8.09
C GLN A 109 21.49 -14.92 -7.26
N LEU A 110 20.52 -14.39 -6.49
CA LEU A 110 20.75 -13.26 -5.59
C LEU A 110 21.75 -13.61 -4.47
N ASN A 111 21.68 -14.84 -3.94
CA ASN A 111 22.66 -15.31 -2.95
C ASN A 111 24.08 -15.40 -3.53
N ILE A 112 24.22 -15.95 -4.74
CA ILE A 112 25.52 -16.00 -5.44
C ILE A 112 26.05 -14.59 -5.67
N LEU A 113 25.20 -13.65 -6.11
CA LEU A 113 25.62 -12.27 -6.34
C LEU A 113 26.03 -11.58 -5.04
N SER A 114 25.33 -11.84 -3.93
CA SER A 114 25.68 -11.34 -2.59
C SER A 114 27.04 -11.86 -2.12
N GLU A 115 27.33 -13.15 -2.35
CA GLU A 115 28.63 -13.77 -2.06
C GLU A 115 29.74 -13.14 -2.91
N GLN A 116 29.54 -13.00 -4.22
CA GLN A 116 30.49 -12.35 -5.13
C GLN A 116 30.80 -10.90 -4.73
N ILE A 117 29.78 -10.13 -4.34
CA ILE A 117 29.98 -8.75 -3.87
C ILE A 117 30.78 -8.70 -2.57
N SER A 118 30.57 -9.68 -1.69
CA SER A 118 31.32 -9.80 -0.43
C SER A 118 32.79 -10.16 -0.69
N GLU A 119 33.07 -11.07 -1.62
CA GLU A 119 34.42 -11.42 -2.05
C GLU A 119 35.15 -10.22 -2.67
N ILE A 120 34.52 -9.49 -3.59
CA ILE A 120 35.11 -8.29 -4.21
C ILE A 120 35.43 -7.22 -3.16
N ARG A 121 34.55 -7.03 -2.16
CA ARG A 121 34.81 -6.09 -1.05
C ARG A 121 36.03 -6.49 -0.22
N LEU A 122 36.20 -7.79 0.04
CA LEU A 122 37.37 -8.31 0.76
C LEU A 122 38.66 -8.04 -0.04
N GLU A 123 38.67 -8.36 -1.33
CA GLU A 123 39.82 -8.10 -2.21
C GLU A 123 40.13 -6.60 -2.31
N LEU A 124 39.12 -5.75 -2.39
CA LEU A 124 39.30 -4.29 -2.46
C LEU A 124 39.94 -3.73 -1.18
N SER A 125 39.51 -4.24 -0.01
CA SER A 125 40.07 -3.90 1.30
C SER A 125 41.55 -4.31 1.42
N GLU A 126 41.89 -5.53 1.00
CA GLU A 126 43.27 -6.02 0.98
C GLU A 126 44.16 -5.18 0.05
N ASN A 127 43.67 -4.86 -1.15
CA ASN A 127 44.40 -4.04 -2.12
C ASN A 127 44.62 -2.60 -1.61
N LYS A 128 43.63 -2.01 -0.93
CA LYS A 128 43.75 -0.67 -0.31
C LYS A 128 44.85 -0.66 0.75
N ALA A 129 44.90 -1.67 1.61
CA ALA A 129 45.96 -1.81 2.61
C ALA A 129 47.36 -1.92 1.96
N SER A 130 47.48 -2.68 0.86
CA SER A 130 48.74 -2.80 0.11
C SER A 130 49.16 -1.48 -0.54
N ILE A 131 48.24 -0.77 -1.21
CA ILE A 131 48.51 0.51 -1.87
C ILE A 131 48.92 1.59 -0.87
N VAL A 132 48.25 1.65 0.29
CA VAL A 132 48.61 2.58 1.36
C VAL A 132 50.00 2.25 1.91
N LYS A 133 50.30 0.97 2.12
CA LYS A 133 51.62 0.51 2.56
C LYS A 133 52.72 0.88 1.57
N GLU A 134 52.53 0.59 0.28
CA GLU A 134 53.47 0.94 -0.79
C GLU A 134 53.65 2.46 -0.92
N ALA A 135 52.58 3.25 -0.76
CA ALA A 135 52.65 4.71 -0.78
C ALA A 135 53.43 5.29 0.41
N ILE A 136 53.31 4.66 1.60
CA ILE A 136 54.10 5.01 2.79
C ILE A 136 55.57 4.64 2.57
N GLU A 137 55.86 3.42 2.13
CA GLU A 137 57.23 2.93 1.88
C GLU A 137 57.94 3.74 0.77
N ALA A 138 57.22 4.13 -0.29
CA ALA A 138 57.76 5.00 -1.35
C ALA A 138 58.01 6.45 -0.86
N SER A 139 57.31 6.90 0.19
CA SER A 139 57.50 8.24 0.76
C SER A 139 58.74 8.35 1.65
N GLU A 140 59.25 7.22 2.16
CA GLU A 140 60.45 7.14 2.99
C GLU A 140 61.76 7.17 2.16
N ASN A 141 61.71 6.87 0.85
CA ASN A 141 62.86 6.85 -0.06
C ASN A 141 62.81 7.94 -1.16
N ILE A 142 63.08 9.20 -0.78
CA ILE A 142 63.49 10.36 -1.61
C ILE A 142 62.50 10.92 -2.68
N VAL A 143 62.25 12.25 -2.59
CA VAL A 143 61.76 13.24 -3.60
C VAL A 143 60.88 12.73 -4.75
N ALA A 144 59.54 12.82 -4.63
CA ALA A 144 58.66 12.69 -5.80
C ALA A 144 57.28 13.35 -5.61
N SER A 145 57.11 14.57 -6.12
CA SER A 145 55.79 15.24 -6.26
C SER A 145 54.86 14.56 -7.29
N GLY A 146 55.40 13.67 -8.13
CA GLY A 146 54.63 12.91 -9.14
C GLY A 146 53.90 11.67 -8.60
N ILE A 147 54.48 10.94 -7.65
CA ILE A 147 53.91 9.70 -7.10
C ILE A 147 52.73 9.99 -6.17
N LYS A 148 52.79 11.08 -5.39
CA LYS A 148 51.70 11.53 -4.51
C LYS A 148 50.40 11.89 -5.27
N LYS A 149 50.49 12.42 -6.49
CA LYS A 149 49.30 12.71 -7.33
C LYS A 149 48.63 11.43 -7.85
N SER A 150 49.41 10.42 -8.22
CA SER A 150 48.90 9.14 -8.72
C SER A 150 48.23 8.33 -7.61
N ALA A 151 48.88 8.22 -6.44
CA ALA A 151 48.32 7.50 -5.28
C ALA A 151 47.02 8.14 -4.77
N GLY A 152 46.95 9.49 -4.75
CA GLY A 152 45.72 10.21 -4.41
C GLY A 152 44.56 9.95 -5.38
N SER A 153 44.83 9.84 -6.69
CA SER A 153 43.79 9.51 -7.67
C SER A 153 43.32 8.05 -7.60
N VAL A 154 44.20 7.13 -7.18
CA VAL A 154 43.86 5.71 -7.01
C VAL A 154 43.02 5.51 -5.76
N LEU A 155 43.36 6.17 -4.65
CA LEU A 155 42.55 6.17 -3.43
C LEU A 155 41.15 6.74 -3.66
N TYR A 156 41.04 7.88 -4.36
CA TYR A 156 39.74 8.45 -4.71
C TYR A 156 38.88 7.49 -5.56
N ARG A 157 39.49 6.77 -6.51
CA ARG A 157 38.77 5.76 -7.30
C ARG A 157 38.37 4.53 -6.48
N LEU A 158 39.17 4.14 -5.49
CA LEU A 158 38.84 3.04 -4.58
C LEU A 158 37.66 3.42 -3.68
N ASP A 159 37.65 4.63 -3.12
CA ASP A 159 36.54 5.11 -2.30
C ASP A 159 35.23 5.18 -3.12
N ALA A 160 35.28 5.61 -4.38
CA ALA A 160 34.12 5.58 -5.28
C ALA A 160 33.62 4.15 -5.59
N ILE A 161 34.54 3.18 -5.75
CA ILE A 161 34.17 1.77 -5.93
C ILE A 161 33.57 1.20 -4.64
N GLU A 162 34.07 1.57 -3.45
CA GLU A 162 33.48 1.15 -2.17
C GLU A 162 32.03 1.64 -2.01
N GLU A 163 31.77 2.88 -2.40
CA GLU A 163 30.43 3.48 -2.40
C GLU A 163 29.49 2.76 -3.37
N GLU A 164 29.94 2.50 -4.60
CA GLU A 164 29.16 1.76 -5.60
C GLU A 164 28.88 0.31 -5.16
N MET A 165 29.85 -0.35 -4.53
CA MET A 165 29.68 -1.68 -3.95
C MET A 165 28.68 -1.68 -2.79
N ARG A 166 28.66 -0.63 -1.96
CA ARG A 166 27.66 -0.46 -0.89
C ARG A 166 26.26 -0.29 -1.46
N ASN A 167 26.13 0.46 -2.54
CA ASN A 167 24.86 0.62 -3.25
C ASN A 167 24.37 -0.71 -3.85
N LEU A 168 25.26 -1.46 -4.53
CA LEU A 168 24.91 -2.77 -5.09
C LEU A 168 24.51 -3.79 -4.00
N THR A 169 25.18 -3.79 -2.84
CA THR A 169 24.74 -4.59 -1.68
C THR A 169 23.31 -4.23 -1.28
N GLY A 170 23.00 -2.94 -1.17
CA GLY A 170 21.66 -2.46 -0.85
C GLY A 170 20.59 -2.96 -1.84
N ILE A 171 20.88 -2.87 -3.14
CA ILE A 171 19.97 -3.34 -4.21
C ILE A 171 19.77 -4.86 -4.12
N ILE A 172 20.82 -5.65 -3.87
CA ILE A 172 20.67 -7.11 -3.76
C ILE A 172 19.80 -7.47 -2.56
N GLU A 173 20.02 -6.83 -1.42
CA GLU A 173 19.23 -7.07 -0.22
C GLU A 173 17.76 -6.66 -0.41
N GLU A 174 17.51 -5.57 -1.14
CA GLU A 174 16.18 -5.14 -1.55
C GLU A 174 15.50 -6.19 -2.43
N LEU A 175 16.20 -6.70 -3.45
CA LEU A 175 15.68 -7.76 -4.32
C LEU A 175 15.44 -9.08 -3.56
N GLN A 176 16.32 -9.43 -2.61
CA GLN A 176 16.14 -10.60 -1.74
C GLN A 176 14.91 -10.45 -0.85
N PHE A 177 14.69 -9.26 -0.30
CA PHE A 177 13.51 -8.95 0.49
C PHE A 177 12.23 -9.04 -0.35
N TYR A 178 12.21 -8.42 -1.54
CA TYR A 178 11.06 -8.48 -2.43
C TYR A 178 10.70 -9.89 -2.87
N THR A 179 11.70 -10.69 -3.26
CA THR A 179 11.46 -12.08 -3.67
C THR A 179 10.91 -12.93 -2.52
N LYS A 180 11.36 -12.70 -1.27
CA LYS A 180 10.76 -13.35 -0.09
C LYS A 180 9.33 -12.91 0.19
N ASN A 181 9.03 -11.62 0.09
CA ASN A 181 7.66 -11.12 0.33
C ASN A 181 6.69 -11.58 -0.75
N ILE A 182 7.12 -11.65 -2.01
CA ILE A 182 6.33 -12.22 -3.11
C ILE A 182 6.03 -13.70 -2.83
N ALA A 183 7.03 -14.47 -2.38
CA ALA A 183 6.81 -15.85 -1.93
C ALA A 183 5.75 -15.94 -0.84
N PHE A 184 5.83 -15.08 0.18
CA PHE A 184 4.91 -15.08 1.31
C PHE A 184 3.49 -14.68 0.91
N ASP A 185 3.31 -13.59 0.16
CA ASP A 185 2.01 -13.14 -0.33
C ASP A 185 1.36 -14.21 -1.23
N ALA A 186 2.13 -14.76 -2.17
CA ALA A 186 1.65 -15.81 -3.06
C ALA A 186 1.24 -17.07 -2.27
N THR A 187 2.02 -17.46 -1.26
CA THR A 187 1.69 -18.58 -0.37
C THR A 187 0.38 -18.34 0.38
N ASN A 188 0.20 -17.15 0.97
CA ASN A 188 -1.01 -16.81 1.71
C ASN A 188 -2.25 -16.77 0.81
N ARG A 189 -2.14 -16.20 -0.39
CA ARG A 189 -3.25 -16.10 -1.34
C ARG A 189 -3.66 -17.46 -1.88
N ILE A 190 -2.71 -18.35 -2.11
CA ILE A 190 -3.00 -19.74 -2.50
C ILE A 190 -3.66 -20.47 -1.35
N GLY A 191 -3.17 -20.31 -0.12
CA GLY A 191 -3.81 -20.88 1.07
C GLY A 191 -5.26 -20.40 1.25
N ASP A 192 -5.55 -19.11 1.03
CA ASP A 192 -6.92 -18.57 1.07
C ASP A 192 -7.81 -19.18 -0.03
N LEU A 193 -7.29 -19.33 -1.25
CA LEU A 193 -8.03 -19.95 -2.36
C LEU A 193 -8.31 -21.43 -2.07
N GLU A 194 -7.33 -22.19 -1.59
CA GLU A 194 -7.50 -23.59 -1.18
C GLU A 194 -8.52 -23.73 -0.04
N PHE A 195 -8.47 -22.85 0.95
CA PHE A 195 -9.43 -22.80 2.06
C PHE A 195 -10.85 -22.56 1.56
N ARG A 196 -11.05 -21.51 0.77
CA ARG A 196 -12.38 -21.12 0.27
C ARG A 196 -12.98 -22.17 -0.66
N ILE A 197 -12.16 -22.82 -1.49
CA ILE A 197 -12.64 -23.91 -2.35
C ILE A 197 -13.04 -25.12 -1.51
N THR A 198 -12.22 -25.51 -0.53
CA THR A 198 -12.53 -26.66 0.36
C THR A 198 -13.79 -26.41 1.19
N GLU A 199 -13.98 -25.18 1.69
CA GLU A 199 -15.19 -24.77 2.42
C GLU A 199 -16.44 -24.83 1.53
N LEU A 200 -16.35 -24.37 0.29
CA LEU A 200 -17.45 -24.44 -0.68
C LEU A 200 -17.84 -25.89 -1.05
N GLU A 201 -16.89 -26.82 -0.98
CA GLU A 201 -17.09 -28.25 -1.26
C GLU A 201 -17.60 -29.04 -0.06
N GLY A 202 -17.68 -28.44 1.13
CA GLY A 202 -17.95 -29.17 2.39
C GLY A 202 -16.88 -30.20 2.72
N GLY A 203 -15.68 -30.04 2.13
CA GLY A 203 -14.54 -30.92 2.31
C GLY A 203 -13.94 -30.81 3.71
N ASP A 204 -13.14 -31.81 4.08
CA ASP A 204 -12.46 -31.81 5.37
C ASP A 204 -11.29 -30.82 5.36
N LEU A 205 -11.51 -29.64 5.97
CA LEU A 205 -10.52 -28.58 6.14
C LEU A 205 -9.25 -29.06 6.87
N SER A 206 -9.28 -30.20 7.56
CA SER A 206 -8.09 -30.78 8.21
C SER A 206 -7.12 -31.45 7.24
N LEU A 207 -7.53 -31.68 5.99
CA LEU A 207 -6.68 -32.21 4.91
C LEU A 207 -5.89 -31.12 4.18
N LEU A 208 -6.22 -29.84 4.40
CA LEU A 208 -5.38 -28.70 4.01
C LEU A 208 -4.13 -28.72 4.88
N GLY A 209 -3.08 -29.41 4.42
CA GLY A 209 -1.79 -29.44 5.08
C GLY A 209 -1.18 -28.04 5.22
N ASN A 210 -0.23 -27.88 6.15
CA ASN A 210 0.51 -26.64 6.37
C ASN A 210 0.92 -26.00 5.03
N SER A 211 0.51 -24.75 4.82
CA SER A 211 0.62 -23.99 3.57
C SER A 211 1.95 -24.26 2.86
N ARG A 212 1.88 -24.78 1.63
CA ARG A 212 3.08 -25.03 0.81
C ARG A 212 3.73 -23.67 0.53
N VAL A 213 4.95 -23.47 1.03
CA VAL A 213 5.68 -22.20 0.82
C VAL A 213 6.21 -22.17 -0.61
N ILE A 214 5.84 -21.15 -1.38
CA ILE A 214 6.43 -20.88 -2.70
C ILE A 214 7.88 -20.45 -2.51
N GLY A 215 8.84 -21.09 -3.19
CA GLY A 215 10.26 -20.72 -3.14
C GLY A 215 11.11 -21.50 -2.13
N GLY A 216 10.55 -22.46 -1.39
CA GLY A 216 11.34 -23.35 -0.52
C GLY A 216 10.51 -24.43 0.15
N SER A 217 11.06 -25.64 0.26
CA SER A 217 10.40 -26.77 0.94
C SER A 217 10.96 -26.97 2.35
N VAL A 218 10.09 -27.04 3.35
CA VAL A 218 10.45 -27.61 4.66
C VAL A 218 9.41 -28.66 5.04
N LYS A 219 9.86 -29.92 5.07
CA LYS A 219 9.16 -31.01 5.75
C LYS A 219 9.14 -30.68 7.24
N THR A 220 7.95 -30.41 7.78
CA THR A 220 7.70 -30.39 9.22
C THR A 220 7.84 -31.82 9.75
N SER A 221 8.93 -32.12 10.47
CA SER A 221 9.07 -33.36 11.22
C SER A 221 8.83 -33.10 12.70
N ASN A 222 7.74 -33.67 13.20
CA ASN A 222 7.36 -33.69 14.62
C ASN A 222 8.38 -34.50 15.45
N THR A 223 9.21 -33.81 16.23
CA THR A 223 10.04 -34.40 17.31
C THR A 223 10.10 -33.42 18.51
N ASN A 224 8.93 -33.11 19.07
CA ASN A 224 8.64 -31.81 19.70
C ASN A 224 9.03 -31.61 21.19
N ALA A 225 9.81 -32.48 21.84
CA ALA A 225 10.14 -32.30 23.28
C ALA A 225 11.64 -32.06 23.57
N GLU A 226 12.53 -32.87 22.99
CA GLU A 226 13.98 -32.76 23.22
C GLU A 226 14.61 -31.64 22.38
N LEU A 227 14.06 -31.39 21.19
CA LEU A 227 14.42 -30.27 20.32
C LEU A 227 14.00 -28.92 20.92
N ALA A 228 12.85 -28.84 21.61
CA ALA A 228 12.40 -27.61 22.26
C ALA A 228 13.26 -27.21 23.47
N ILE A 229 13.78 -28.19 24.23
CA ILE A 229 14.74 -27.93 25.32
C ILE A 229 16.08 -27.42 24.75
N THR A 230 16.51 -28.01 23.63
CA THR A 230 17.75 -27.63 22.95
C THR A 230 17.66 -26.23 22.33
N GLU A 231 16.55 -25.91 21.65
CA GLU A 231 16.30 -24.59 21.07
C GLU A 231 16.31 -23.50 22.14
N LYS A 232 15.60 -23.73 23.24
CA LYS A 232 15.58 -22.79 24.37
C LYS A 232 16.97 -22.59 24.97
N SER A 233 17.70 -23.69 25.22
CA SER A 233 19.07 -23.58 25.74
C SER A 233 20.00 -22.82 24.80
N ASN A 234 19.87 -23.03 23.49
CA ASN A 234 20.67 -22.31 22.49
C ASN A 234 20.32 -20.82 22.48
N TYR A 235 19.02 -20.50 22.56
CA TYR A 235 18.55 -19.11 22.62
C TYR A 235 19.05 -18.40 23.87
N ASP A 236 18.93 -19.04 25.05
CA ASP A 236 19.36 -18.46 26.32
C ASP A 236 20.88 -18.20 26.34
N ASN A 237 21.68 -19.08 25.72
CA ASN A 237 23.12 -18.87 25.55
C ASN A 237 23.44 -17.68 24.63
N ALA A 238 22.77 -17.58 23.48
CA ALA A 238 22.95 -16.46 22.55
C ALA A 238 22.53 -15.12 23.19
N LEU A 239 21.41 -15.12 23.93
CA LEU A 239 20.91 -13.95 24.63
C LEU A 239 21.85 -13.50 25.76
N LYS A 240 22.49 -14.45 26.45
CA LYS A 240 23.53 -14.12 27.44
C LYS A 240 24.70 -13.37 26.80
N LEU A 241 25.20 -13.86 25.67
CA LEU A 241 26.29 -13.20 24.92
C LEU A 241 25.89 -11.79 24.48
N LEU A 242 24.65 -11.62 23.99
CA LEU A 242 24.09 -10.32 23.63
C LEU A 242 24.09 -9.35 24.83
N ASN A 243 23.61 -9.80 25.98
CA ASN A 243 23.57 -8.99 27.21
C ASN A 243 24.96 -8.66 27.77
N GLU A 244 25.97 -9.47 27.45
CA GLU A 244 27.39 -9.22 27.76
C GLU A 244 28.07 -8.33 26.71
N ASN A 245 27.34 -7.84 25.70
CA ASN A 245 27.82 -7.07 24.55
C ASN A 245 28.83 -7.83 23.66
N ASN A 246 28.86 -9.15 23.74
CA ASN A 246 29.66 -10.00 22.86
C ASN A 246 28.90 -10.23 21.54
N TYR A 247 28.65 -9.17 20.79
CA TYR A 247 27.72 -9.15 19.67
C TYR A 247 28.06 -10.14 18.55
N GLU A 248 29.34 -10.23 18.14
CA GLU A 248 29.77 -11.17 17.09
C GLU A 248 29.52 -12.64 17.47
N LEU A 249 29.81 -13.01 18.72
CA LEU A 249 29.53 -14.34 19.24
C LEU A 249 28.02 -14.59 19.37
N ALA A 250 27.26 -13.57 19.80
CA ALA A 250 25.81 -13.67 19.87
C ALA A 250 25.20 -13.92 18.47
N LEU A 251 25.65 -13.20 17.45
CA LEU A 251 25.24 -13.40 16.05
C LEU A 251 25.51 -14.83 15.58
N LEU A 252 26.71 -15.35 15.83
CA LEU A 252 27.06 -16.73 15.47
C LEU A 252 26.13 -17.75 16.13
N GLU A 253 25.79 -17.58 17.41
CA GLU A 253 24.88 -18.48 18.11
C GLU A 253 23.41 -18.33 17.66
N PHE A 254 22.96 -17.11 17.36
CA PHE A 254 21.64 -16.90 16.75
C PHE A 254 21.56 -17.55 15.36
N ASP A 255 22.59 -17.45 14.53
CA ASP A 255 22.62 -18.09 13.21
C ASP A 255 22.59 -19.62 13.29
N LYS A 256 23.33 -20.20 14.24
CA LYS A 256 23.24 -21.64 14.52
C LYS A 256 21.83 -22.05 14.94
N LEU A 257 21.19 -21.26 15.81
CA LEU A 257 19.83 -21.52 16.26
C LEU A 257 18.84 -21.47 15.08
N ILE A 258 18.82 -20.37 14.33
CA ILE A 258 17.91 -20.17 13.20
C ILE A 258 18.11 -21.28 12.15
N LYS A 259 19.35 -21.68 11.88
CA LYS A 259 19.65 -22.78 10.95
C LYS A 259 19.16 -24.14 11.45
N ALA A 260 19.29 -24.42 12.74
CA ALA A 260 18.85 -25.68 13.35
C ALA A 260 17.33 -25.75 13.51
N PHE A 261 16.69 -24.61 13.73
CA PHE A 261 15.27 -24.47 14.01
C PHE A 261 14.63 -23.39 13.13
N PRO A 262 14.57 -23.54 11.79
CA PRO A 262 14.10 -22.47 10.90
C PRO A 262 12.62 -22.10 11.09
N ASN A 263 11.83 -22.96 11.74
CA ASN A 263 10.42 -22.73 12.08
C ASN A 263 10.15 -22.99 13.57
N GLY A 264 11.18 -22.90 14.41
CA GLY A 264 11.04 -23.12 15.85
C GLY A 264 10.34 -21.97 16.58
N PRO A 265 9.69 -22.22 17.74
CA PRO A 265 9.00 -21.20 18.54
C PRO A 265 9.86 -20.01 18.99
N LEU A 266 11.20 -20.12 18.97
CA LEU A 266 12.12 -19.03 19.31
C LEU A 266 12.79 -18.39 18.09
N THR A 267 12.50 -18.84 16.87
CA THR A 267 13.11 -18.30 15.63
C THR A 267 12.81 -16.82 15.45
N VAL A 268 11.55 -16.43 15.67
CA VAL A 268 11.10 -15.02 15.61
C VAL A 268 11.87 -14.18 16.62
N ALA A 269 11.98 -14.67 17.86
CA ALA A 269 12.73 -14.01 18.92
C ALA A 269 14.23 -13.91 18.58
N ALA A 270 14.80 -14.97 17.98
CA ALA A 270 16.19 -15.03 17.58
C ALA A 270 16.50 -14.02 16.46
N HIS A 271 15.64 -13.89 15.45
CA HIS A 271 15.79 -12.84 14.44
C HIS A 271 15.73 -11.43 15.04
N TYR A 272 14.81 -11.18 15.96
CA TYR A 272 14.72 -9.90 16.66
C TYR A 272 16.00 -9.61 17.46
N SER A 273 16.47 -10.55 18.29
CA SER A 273 17.70 -10.38 19.07
C SER A 273 18.97 -10.38 18.23
N LYS A 274 18.97 -11.03 17.06
CA LYS A 274 20.03 -10.89 16.05
C LYS A 274 20.08 -9.46 15.52
N GLY A 275 18.92 -8.84 15.31
CA GLY A 275 18.81 -7.40 15.03
C GLY A 275 19.49 -6.56 16.11
N ASP A 276 19.15 -6.79 17.38
CA ASP A 276 19.77 -6.07 18.51
C ASP A 276 21.30 -6.22 18.54
N ALA A 277 21.82 -7.41 18.22
CA ALA A 277 23.27 -7.65 18.15
C ALA A 277 23.93 -6.83 17.03
N PHE A 278 23.32 -6.78 15.83
CA PHE A 278 23.81 -5.93 14.75
C PHE A 278 23.74 -4.44 15.08
N ILE A 279 22.68 -3.99 15.75
CA ILE A 279 22.58 -2.60 16.24
C ILE A 279 23.72 -2.29 17.22
N GLY A 280 24.05 -3.23 18.12
CA GLY A 280 25.21 -3.11 19.01
C GLY A 280 26.55 -2.96 18.27
N LEU A 281 26.67 -3.54 17.07
CA LEU A 281 27.82 -3.39 16.17
C LEU A 281 27.74 -2.17 15.24
N THR A 282 26.69 -1.34 15.34
CA THR A 282 26.39 -0.24 14.41
C THR A 282 26.19 -0.68 12.95
N ALA A 283 25.87 -1.96 12.77
CA ALA A 283 25.53 -2.60 11.51
C ALA A 283 24.02 -2.40 11.22
N TRP A 284 23.63 -1.15 10.96
CA TRP A 284 22.23 -0.71 10.91
C TRP A 284 21.42 -1.45 9.85
N ASP A 285 21.95 -1.61 8.64
CA ASP A 285 21.33 -2.31 7.51
C ASP A 285 21.06 -3.78 7.83
N GLN A 286 22.04 -4.52 8.34
CA GLN A 286 21.84 -5.92 8.72
C GLN A 286 20.89 -6.06 9.92
N GLY A 287 20.93 -5.10 10.84
CA GLY A 287 20.02 -5.03 11.99
C GLY A 287 18.57 -4.87 11.55
N ILE A 288 18.30 -3.92 10.65
CA ILE A 288 16.99 -3.70 10.04
C ILE A 288 16.50 -4.96 9.33
N ASN A 289 17.32 -5.57 8.47
CA ASN A 289 16.95 -6.80 7.77
C ASN A 289 16.57 -7.92 8.75
N SER A 290 17.28 -8.04 9.88
CA SER A 290 16.97 -9.06 10.91
C SER A 290 15.67 -8.77 11.66
N TYR A 291 15.39 -7.50 11.97
CA TYR A 291 14.10 -7.10 12.54
C TYR A 291 12.95 -7.34 11.56
N LEU A 292 13.10 -6.99 10.29
CA LEU A 292 12.07 -7.20 9.27
C LEU A 292 11.82 -8.69 9.04
N GLU A 293 12.83 -9.55 9.08
CA GLU A 293 12.65 -11.01 9.03
C GLU A 293 11.83 -11.49 10.25
N SER A 294 12.12 -10.98 11.46
CA SER A 294 11.29 -11.26 12.63
C SER A 294 9.84 -10.82 12.45
N PHE A 295 9.60 -9.68 11.80
CA PHE A 295 8.24 -9.21 11.51
C PHE A 295 7.55 -10.11 10.49
N SER A 296 8.21 -10.45 9.38
CA SER A 296 7.62 -11.27 8.31
C SER A 296 7.22 -12.67 8.79
N LEU A 297 7.96 -13.25 9.73
CA LEU A 297 7.63 -14.55 10.32
C LEU A 297 6.36 -14.51 11.17
N GLU A 298 6.17 -13.45 11.96
CA GLU A 298 4.97 -13.24 12.78
C GLU A 298 4.50 -11.77 12.77
N PRO A 299 3.76 -11.33 11.74
CA PRO A 299 3.34 -9.92 11.58
C PRO A 299 2.38 -9.43 12.66
N ASN A 300 1.69 -10.36 13.33
CA ASN A 300 0.79 -10.09 14.47
C ASN A 300 1.36 -10.60 15.80
N GLY A 301 2.64 -10.99 15.81
CA GLY A 301 3.31 -11.57 16.95
C GLY A 301 3.77 -10.54 17.98
N LYS A 302 4.26 -11.04 19.12
CA LYS A 302 4.69 -10.19 20.26
C LYS A 302 5.86 -9.25 19.93
N TYR A 303 6.63 -9.55 18.88
CA TYR A 303 7.76 -8.74 18.43
C TYR A 303 7.41 -7.79 17.27
N ALA A 304 6.26 -7.95 16.61
CA ALA A 304 5.95 -7.25 15.36
C ALA A 304 6.10 -5.72 15.47
N GLN A 305 5.38 -5.09 16.40
CA GLN A 305 5.47 -3.63 16.59
C GLN A 305 6.87 -3.18 17.01
N LYS A 306 7.58 -3.98 17.82
CA LYS A 306 8.94 -3.66 18.25
C LYS A 306 9.92 -3.76 17.08
N ALA A 307 9.76 -4.75 16.21
CA ALA A 307 10.59 -4.95 15.03
C ALA A 307 10.44 -3.79 14.05
N LEU A 308 9.21 -3.36 13.74
CA LEU A 308 8.97 -2.19 12.90
C LEU A 308 9.58 -0.93 13.50
N LYS A 309 9.33 -0.68 14.79
CA LYS A 309 9.89 0.48 15.48
C LYS A 309 11.42 0.47 15.49
N SER A 310 12.05 -0.66 15.80
CA SER A 310 13.51 -0.78 15.87
C SER A 310 14.14 -0.64 14.49
N SER A 311 13.48 -1.19 13.45
CA SER A 311 13.86 -0.99 12.05
C SER A 311 13.82 0.48 11.66
N TYR A 312 12.73 1.18 11.98
CA TYR A 312 12.60 2.61 11.70
C TYR A 312 13.64 3.45 12.45
N ASP A 313 13.84 3.19 13.75
CA ASP A 313 14.84 3.88 14.56
C ASP A 313 16.26 3.71 13.99
N ALA A 314 16.59 2.51 13.48
CA ALA A 314 17.85 2.23 12.80
C ALA A 314 17.97 2.92 11.43
N SER A 315 16.88 2.97 10.65
CA SER A 315 16.84 3.72 9.38
C SER A 315 17.07 5.21 9.58
N LEU A 316 16.60 5.77 10.69
CA LEU A 316 16.90 7.16 11.08
C LEU A 316 18.37 7.38 11.40
N GLU A 317 19.09 6.36 11.86
CA GLU A 317 20.52 6.47 12.14
C GLU A 317 21.36 6.48 10.85
N LEU A 318 20.97 5.68 9.85
CA LEU A 318 21.51 5.76 8.49
C LEU A 318 21.31 7.18 7.91
N LEU A 319 20.13 7.75 8.10
CA LEU A 319 19.82 9.11 7.66
C LEU A 319 20.76 10.15 8.31
N LYS A 320 21.05 10.05 9.62
CA LYS A 320 21.97 10.97 10.32
C LYS A 320 23.41 10.86 9.83
N GLN A 321 23.81 9.68 9.38
CA GLN A 321 25.13 9.44 8.78
C GLN A 321 25.24 9.95 7.34
N ASN A 322 24.14 10.50 6.79
CA ASN A 322 24.00 10.89 5.39
C ASN A 322 24.05 9.71 4.40
N ASP A 323 23.79 8.49 4.88
CA ASP A 323 23.65 7.30 4.03
C ASP A 323 22.26 7.28 3.38
N PHE A 324 21.92 8.36 2.66
CA PHE A 324 20.56 8.63 2.19
C PHE A 324 19.99 7.51 1.31
N GLN A 325 20.78 6.97 0.39
CA GLN A 325 20.35 5.88 -0.50
C GLN A 325 20.02 4.61 0.28
N VAL A 326 20.87 4.24 1.25
CA VAL A 326 20.64 3.05 2.08
C VAL A 326 19.40 3.28 2.95
N ALA A 327 19.27 4.46 3.57
CA ALA A 327 18.09 4.80 4.37
C ALA A 327 16.79 4.73 3.55
N LEU A 328 16.80 5.22 2.30
CA LEU A 328 15.65 5.14 1.38
C LEU A 328 15.24 3.70 1.12
N ILE A 329 16.19 2.81 0.81
CA ILE A 329 15.91 1.38 0.61
C ILE A 329 15.22 0.79 1.85
N GLN A 330 15.71 1.12 3.06
CA GLN A 330 15.11 0.59 4.28
C GLN A 330 13.73 1.21 4.58
N PHE A 331 13.50 2.48 4.25
CA PHE A 331 12.17 3.09 4.35
C PHE A 331 11.18 2.48 3.36
N ASP A 332 11.62 2.17 2.13
CA ASP A 332 10.76 1.52 1.13
C ASP A 332 10.37 0.11 1.58
N LYS A 333 11.31 -0.68 2.14
CA LYS A 333 10.98 -1.97 2.78
C LYS A 333 9.94 -1.86 3.90
N LEU A 334 10.03 -0.81 4.73
CA LEU A 334 9.04 -0.54 5.78
C LEU A 334 7.68 -0.15 5.21
N ILE A 335 7.64 0.59 4.11
CA ILE A 335 6.40 0.95 3.42
C ILE A 335 5.72 -0.30 2.84
N ASP A 336 6.50 -1.26 2.34
CA ASP A 336 5.97 -2.44 1.68
C ASP A 336 5.48 -3.52 2.66
N ILE A 337 5.95 -3.51 3.91
CA ILE A 337 5.68 -4.57 4.90
C ILE A 337 4.48 -4.28 5.81
N THR A 338 4.05 -3.03 5.94
CA THR A 338 2.95 -2.63 6.85
C THR A 338 2.01 -1.64 6.19
N SER A 339 0.76 -1.64 6.66
CA SER A 339 -0.30 -0.72 6.23
C SER A 339 -0.79 0.19 7.36
N ASP A 340 -0.02 0.30 8.45
CA ASP A 340 -0.35 1.20 9.56
C ASP A 340 -0.07 2.66 9.17
N ASP A 341 -1.12 3.41 8.85
CA ASP A 341 -1.04 4.81 8.42
C ASP A 341 -0.29 5.71 9.42
N THR A 342 -0.43 5.47 10.73
CA THR A 342 0.24 6.30 11.77
C THR A 342 1.74 6.06 11.76
N PHE A 343 2.15 4.79 11.62
CA PHE A 343 3.56 4.45 11.49
C PHE A 343 4.14 4.94 10.16
N LEU A 344 3.41 4.72 9.06
CA LEU A 344 3.82 5.12 7.72
C LEU A 344 3.93 6.65 7.58
N ALA A 345 3.09 7.44 8.26
CA ALA A 345 3.22 8.89 8.28
C ALA A 345 4.62 9.33 8.74
N GLY A 346 5.20 8.64 9.73
CA GLY A 346 6.57 8.87 10.17
C GLY A 346 7.62 8.43 9.14
N VAL A 347 7.44 7.25 8.55
CA VAL A 347 8.33 6.71 7.51
C VAL A 347 8.41 7.64 6.30
N TYR A 348 7.26 8.08 5.77
CA TYR A 348 7.21 9.01 4.63
C TYR A 348 7.83 10.38 4.94
N TYR A 349 7.69 10.88 6.17
CA TYR A 349 8.35 12.11 6.58
C TYR A 349 9.88 11.97 6.51
N SER A 350 10.42 10.91 7.10
CA SER A 350 11.86 10.65 7.15
C SER A 350 12.44 10.27 5.78
N ARG A 351 11.64 9.63 4.93
CA ARG A 351 11.94 9.43 3.51
C ARG A 351 12.03 10.77 2.76
N GLY A 352 11.18 11.73 3.09
CA GLY A 352 11.28 13.11 2.61
C GLY A 352 12.58 13.79 3.05
N ASP A 353 13.01 13.59 4.31
CA ASP A 353 14.29 14.10 4.83
C ASP A 353 15.48 13.49 4.06
N ALA A 354 15.43 12.20 3.73
CA ALA A 354 16.47 11.55 2.93
C ALA A 354 16.58 12.16 1.51
N PHE A 355 15.46 12.33 0.82
CA PHE A 355 15.46 12.99 -0.50
C PHE A 355 15.91 14.45 -0.44
N THR A 356 15.57 15.16 0.63
CA THR A 356 16.04 16.54 0.88
C THR A 356 17.56 16.58 1.01
N GLY A 357 18.15 15.61 1.74
CA GLY A 357 19.60 15.46 1.84
C GLY A 357 20.29 15.21 0.48
N MET A 358 19.60 14.53 -0.44
CA MET A 358 20.04 14.30 -1.81
C MET A 358 19.69 15.44 -2.79
N GLN A 359 19.01 16.49 -2.32
CA GLN A 359 18.50 17.60 -3.15
C GLN A 359 17.49 17.16 -4.23
N ASP A 360 16.85 16.00 -4.08
CA ASP A 360 15.72 15.61 -4.92
C ASP A 360 14.43 16.25 -4.37
N TRP A 361 14.26 17.54 -4.66
CA TRP A 361 13.14 18.35 -4.19
C TRP A 361 11.78 17.77 -4.58
N LYS A 362 11.69 17.12 -5.75
CA LYS A 362 10.43 16.56 -6.25
C LYS A 362 10.01 15.34 -5.43
N SER A 363 10.93 14.42 -5.20
CA SER A 363 10.67 13.21 -4.41
C SER A 363 10.51 13.52 -2.92
N ALA A 364 11.27 14.48 -2.41
CA ALA A 364 11.13 15.00 -1.04
C ALA A 364 9.72 15.56 -0.80
N LEU A 365 9.26 16.49 -1.65
CA LEU A 365 7.94 17.08 -1.54
C LEU A 365 6.84 16.02 -1.58
N ARG A 366 6.91 15.08 -2.53
CA ARG A 366 5.93 13.99 -2.63
C ARG A 366 5.86 13.17 -1.34
N SER A 367 7.01 12.89 -0.71
CA SER A 367 7.08 12.08 0.51
C SER A 367 6.51 12.84 1.72
N TYR A 368 6.84 14.14 1.87
CA TYR A 368 6.25 14.95 2.94
C TYR A 368 4.75 15.15 2.78
N LEU A 369 4.26 15.37 1.56
CA LEU A 369 2.83 15.47 1.29
C LEU A 369 2.11 14.17 1.61
N LYS A 370 2.69 13.02 1.23
CA LYS A 370 2.14 11.71 1.57
C LYS A 370 2.07 11.47 3.08
N SER A 371 3.09 11.91 3.83
CA SER A 371 3.08 11.87 5.30
C SER A 371 1.89 12.65 5.89
N TYR A 372 1.61 13.85 5.38
CA TYR A 372 0.47 14.65 5.81
C TYR A 372 -0.89 14.03 5.41
N GLU A 373 -1.00 13.46 4.22
CA GLU A 373 -2.24 12.80 3.75
C GLU A 373 -2.62 11.59 4.61
N LEU A 374 -1.63 10.84 5.11
CA LEU A 374 -1.86 9.68 5.98
C LEU A 374 -2.38 10.09 7.36
N GLU A 375 -1.88 11.19 7.93
CA GLU A 375 -2.25 11.64 9.28
C GLU A 375 -2.31 13.17 9.34
N SER A 376 -3.39 13.75 8.82
CA SER A 376 -3.52 15.22 8.65
C SER A 376 -3.65 16.02 9.96
N ASP A 377 -3.98 15.36 11.07
CA ASP A 377 -4.03 15.88 12.44
C ASP A 377 -2.99 15.23 13.37
N GLY A 378 -2.06 14.49 12.78
CA GLY A 378 -1.08 13.66 13.47
C GLY A 378 0.17 14.36 13.99
N ASN A 379 1.02 13.56 14.62
CA ASN A 379 2.33 14.01 15.15
C ASN A 379 3.25 14.57 14.04
N TYR A 380 3.08 14.10 12.81
CA TYR A 380 3.88 14.52 11.66
C TYR A 380 3.25 15.66 10.84
N ALA A 381 1.95 15.93 10.97
CA ALA A 381 1.22 16.84 10.09
C ALA A 381 1.87 18.23 9.98
N ALA A 382 2.05 18.93 11.11
CA ALA A 382 2.55 20.30 11.12
C ALA A 382 3.98 20.42 10.57
N LYS A 383 4.85 19.45 10.89
CA LYS A 383 6.23 19.43 10.41
C LYS A 383 6.33 19.01 8.95
N ALA A 384 5.50 18.07 8.49
CA ALA A 384 5.41 17.65 7.10
C ALA A 384 4.97 18.81 6.19
N LEU A 385 3.93 19.57 6.58
CA LEU A 385 3.51 20.74 5.82
C LEU A 385 4.59 21.83 5.76
N LYS A 386 5.26 22.10 6.89
CA LYS A 386 6.36 23.06 6.93
C LYS A 386 7.52 22.62 6.02
N ALA A 387 7.93 21.36 6.11
CA ALA A 387 8.99 20.79 5.26
C ALA A 387 8.59 20.79 3.79
N SER A 388 7.33 20.50 3.46
CA SER A 388 6.78 20.57 2.10
C SER A 388 6.91 21.97 1.51
N TYR A 389 6.49 23.00 2.26
CA TYR A 389 6.63 24.39 1.79
C TYR A 389 8.10 24.80 1.62
N GLN A 390 8.97 24.42 2.56
CA GLN A 390 10.40 24.70 2.46
C GLN A 390 11.03 24.01 1.26
N THR A 391 10.63 22.77 0.97
CA THR A 391 11.09 22.01 -0.21
C THR A 391 10.61 22.68 -1.50
N ALA A 392 9.34 23.11 -1.55
CA ALA A 392 8.78 23.82 -2.70
C ALA A 392 9.45 25.18 -2.98
N LEU A 393 10.07 25.79 -1.98
CA LEU A 393 10.88 27.01 -2.13
C LEU A 393 12.26 26.76 -2.74
N MET A 394 12.80 25.52 -2.69
CA MET A 394 14.17 25.26 -3.15
C MET A 394 14.34 25.53 -4.65
N PRO A 395 13.48 25.02 -5.54
CA PRO A 395 13.58 25.35 -6.96
C PRO A 395 13.44 26.84 -7.26
N LEU A 396 12.64 27.57 -6.47
CA LEU A 396 12.50 29.03 -6.61
C LEU A 396 13.84 29.74 -6.33
N ASN A 397 14.55 29.34 -5.27
CA ASN A 397 15.87 29.89 -4.92
C ASN A 397 16.96 29.50 -5.93
N GLU A 398 16.78 28.37 -6.61
CA GLU A 398 17.67 27.89 -7.68
C GLU A 398 17.34 28.48 -9.06
N ASN A 399 16.35 29.39 -9.14
CA ASN A 399 15.83 29.97 -10.38
C ASN A 399 15.20 28.93 -11.35
N ASN A 400 14.80 27.77 -10.84
CA ASN A 400 14.00 26.79 -11.56
C ASN A 400 12.52 27.06 -11.30
N PHE A 401 12.03 28.14 -11.92
CA PHE A 401 10.70 28.69 -11.66
C PHE A 401 9.57 27.75 -12.12
N GLU A 402 9.75 27.02 -13.21
CA GLU A 402 8.77 26.05 -13.70
C GLU A 402 8.59 24.90 -12.70
N LEU A 403 9.68 24.36 -12.15
CA LEU A 403 9.59 23.33 -11.12
C LEU A 403 8.97 23.90 -9.83
N ALA A 404 9.32 25.12 -9.44
CA ALA A 404 8.72 25.78 -8.28
C ALA A 404 7.20 25.89 -8.42
N ILE A 405 6.70 26.30 -9.60
CA ILE A 405 5.27 26.38 -9.91
C ILE A 405 4.59 25.01 -9.74
N ILE A 406 5.15 23.95 -10.34
CA ILE A 406 4.62 22.58 -10.24
C ILE A 406 4.58 22.10 -8.78
N GLN A 407 5.61 22.41 -8.00
CA GLN A 407 5.71 22.02 -6.60
C GLN A 407 4.73 22.80 -5.72
N PHE A 408 4.60 24.12 -5.91
CA PHE A 408 3.58 24.90 -5.22
C PHE A 408 2.16 24.45 -5.60
N ASP A 409 1.90 24.08 -6.85
CA ASP A 409 0.62 23.49 -7.23
C ASP A 409 0.33 22.18 -6.49
N SER A 410 1.31 21.30 -6.39
CA SER A 410 1.19 20.05 -5.63
C SER A 410 0.88 20.32 -4.15
N LEU A 411 1.54 21.32 -3.55
CA LEU A 411 1.32 21.74 -2.18
C LEU A 411 -0.07 22.36 -1.95
N ILE A 412 -0.48 23.30 -2.81
CA ILE A 412 -1.77 24.01 -2.74
C ILE A 412 -2.95 23.03 -2.85
N ASN A 413 -2.83 22.00 -3.68
CA ASN A 413 -3.89 21.00 -3.86
C ASN A 413 -4.14 20.15 -2.61
N ILE A 414 -3.16 20.04 -1.70
CA ILE A 414 -3.24 19.19 -0.51
C ILE A 414 -3.50 20.01 0.77
N ILE A 415 -2.98 21.24 0.86
CA ILE A 415 -3.19 22.09 2.04
C ILE A 415 -4.62 22.66 2.02
N PRO A 416 -5.47 22.38 3.04
CA PRO A 416 -6.86 22.82 3.03
C PRO A 416 -7.01 24.32 3.35
N SER A 417 -6.19 24.87 4.24
CA SER A 417 -6.26 26.29 4.65
C SER A 417 -5.04 26.71 5.48
N GLY A 418 -4.96 28.00 5.81
CA GLY A 418 -4.02 28.55 6.79
C GLY A 418 -2.80 29.24 6.17
N PRO A 419 -1.87 29.73 7.02
CA PRO A 419 -0.80 30.63 6.57
C PRO A 419 0.18 30.05 5.55
N LEU A 420 0.34 28.72 5.51
CA LEU A 420 1.16 28.06 4.50
C LEU A 420 0.51 28.07 3.12
N LEU A 421 -0.83 27.96 3.03
CA LEU A 421 -1.55 28.09 1.77
C LEU A 421 -1.39 29.50 1.20
N THR A 422 -1.56 30.52 2.04
CA THR A 422 -1.29 31.92 1.70
C THR A 422 0.13 32.14 1.20
N ALA A 423 1.11 31.57 1.91
CA ALA A 423 2.53 31.66 1.57
C ALA A 423 2.85 30.95 0.24
N ALA A 424 2.26 29.78 -0.01
CA ALA A 424 2.43 29.03 -1.25
C ALA A 424 1.88 29.79 -2.46
N HIS A 425 0.68 30.39 -2.35
CA HIS A 425 0.15 31.25 -3.40
C HIS A 425 1.02 32.49 -3.66
N TYR A 426 1.56 33.09 -2.60
CA TYR A 426 2.47 34.24 -2.73
C TYR A 426 3.75 33.83 -3.47
N SER A 427 4.43 32.78 -3.02
CA SER A 427 5.68 32.27 -3.63
C SER A 427 5.48 31.73 -5.04
N LYS A 428 4.31 31.16 -5.35
CA LYS A 428 3.93 30.81 -6.72
C LYS A 428 3.78 32.06 -7.60
N GLY A 429 3.24 33.14 -7.04
CA GLY A 429 3.21 34.45 -7.69
C GLY A 429 4.60 35.00 -7.99
N ASP A 430 5.54 34.87 -7.05
CA ASP A 430 6.96 35.23 -7.26
C ASP A 430 7.54 34.42 -8.44
N ALA A 431 7.35 33.09 -8.47
CA ALA A 431 7.84 32.25 -9.57
C ALA A 431 7.26 32.65 -10.95
N PHE A 432 5.95 32.91 -11.04
CA PHE A 432 5.35 33.40 -12.29
C PHE A 432 5.84 34.79 -12.69
N SER A 433 6.14 35.66 -11.71
CA SER A 433 6.66 36.99 -11.95
C SER A 433 8.06 36.94 -12.58
N GLU A 434 8.91 36.04 -12.11
CA GLU A 434 10.26 35.81 -12.67
C GLU A 434 10.19 35.26 -14.11
N LEU A 435 9.16 34.49 -14.44
CA LEU A 435 8.87 34.04 -15.82
C LEU A 435 8.15 35.09 -16.68
N GLU A 436 7.91 36.28 -16.14
CA GLU A 436 7.12 37.34 -16.78
C GLU A 436 5.69 36.92 -17.18
N GLU A 437 5.15 35.87 -16.55
CA GLU A 437 3.76 35.43 -16.73
C GLU A 437 2.82 36.29 -15.86
N TRP A 438 2.80 37.59 -16.14
CA TRP A 438 2.15 38.62 -15.30
C TRP A 438 0.68 38.34 -14.97
N LYS A 439 -0.06 37.73 -15.90
CA LYS A 439 -1.47 37.33 -15.67
C LYS A 439 -1.58 36.24 -14.60
N ALA A 440 -0.70 35.23 -14.64
CA ALA A 440 -0.68 34.14 -13.69
C ALA A 440 -0.10 34.59 -12.33
N ALA A 441 0.92 35.44 -12.35
CA ALA A 441 1.50 36.08 -11.17
C ALA A 441 0.44 36.89 -10.41
N GLY A 442 -0.23 37.82 -11.09
CA GLY A 442 -1.29 38.65 -10.50
C GLY A 442 -2.44 37.83 -9.92
N LYS A 443 -2.83 36.72 -10.57
CA LYS A 443 -3.84 35.80 -10.03
C LYS A 443 -3.38 35.13 -8.73
N SER A 444 -2.13 34.67 -8.69
CA SER A 444 -1.58 33.97 -7.52
C SER A 444 -1.40 34.91 -6.33
N TYR A 445 -0.90 36.13 -6.55
CA TYR A 445 -0.83 37.16 -5.52
C TYR A 445 -2.22 37.58 -5.02
N LEU A 446 -3.20 37.71 -5.91
CA LEU A 446 -4.56 38.04 -5.51
C LEU A 446 -5.17 36.94 -4.65
N GLU A 447 -4.90 35.67 -4.95
CA GLU A 447 -5.37 34.56 -4.14
C GLU A 447 -4.72 34.56 -2.75
N SER A 448 -3.41 34.79 -2.67
CA SER A 448 -2.71 34.99 -1.39
C SER A 448 -3.36 36.11 -0.56
N PHE A 449 -3.62 37.27 -1.17
CA PHE A 449 -4.28 38.39 -0.49
C PHE A 449 -5.70 38.03 -0.03
N LYS A 450 -6.49 37.29 -0.82
CA LYS A 450 -7.85 36.90 -0.44
C LYS A 450 -7.89 35.94 0.75
N LEU A 451 -6.93 35.03 0.83
CA LEU A 451 -6.84 34.03 1.89
C LEU A 451 -6.56 34.69 3.25
N GLU A 452 -5.62 35.63 3.30
CA GLU A 452 -5.33 36.40 4.52
C GLU A 452 -5.19 37.91 4.20
N PRO A 453 -6.30 38.66 4.10
CA PRO A 453 -6.30 40.08 3.71
C PRO A 453 -5.60 41.03 4.70
N ASP A 454 -5.35 40.55 5.92
CA ASP A 454 -4.67 41.27 6.99
C ASP A 454 -3.40 40.52 7.48
N GLY A 455 -2.99 39.48 6.73
CA GLY A 455 -1.84 38.64 7.05
C GLY A 455 -0.49 39.24 6.65
N LYS A 456 0.60 38.53 6.98
CA LYS A 456 1.99 39.01 6.75
C LYS A 456 2.30 39.33 5.28
N TYR A 457 1.67 38.64 4.34
CA TYR A 457 1.88 38.85 2.91
C TYR A 457 0.91 39.86 2.29
N ALA A 458 -0.12 40.30 3.01
CA ALA A 458 -1.25 41.01 2.41
C ALA A 458 -0.85 42.30 1.66
N ALA A 459 -0.04 43.16 2.31
CA ALA A 459 0.42 44.41 1.69
C ALA A 459 1.27 44.15 0.44
N LYS A 460 2.23 43.22 0.52
CA LYS A 460 3.14 42.87 -0.57
C LYS A 460 2.41 42.17 -1.72
N ALA A 461 1.49 41.25 -1.41
CA ALA A 461 0.64 40.58 -2.38
C ALA A 461 -0.23 41.61 -3.13
N LEU A 462 -0.88 42.55 -2.43
CA LEU A 462 -1.72 43.56 -3.05
C LEU A 462 -0.89 44.51 -3.95
N MET A 463 0.30 44.90 -3.51
CA MET A 463 1.24 45.66 -4.34
C MET A 463 1.61 44.88 -5.61
N ASN A 464 1.98 43.60 -5.47
CA ASN A 464 2.39 42.76 -6.60
C ASN A 464 1.24 42.45 -7.58
N VAL A 465 -0.02 42.46 -7.12
CA VAL A 465 -1.20 42.46 -8.03
C VAL A 465 -1.19 43.74 -8.89
N GLY A 466 -0.96 44.90 -8.28
CA GLY A 466 -0.85 46.19 -8.98
C GLY A 466 0.29 46.21 -9.99
N ILE A 467 1.49 45.76 -9.60
CA ILE A 467 2.66 45.65 -10.48
C ILE A 467 2.35 44.72 -11.67
N SER A 468 1.77 43.55 -11.41
CA SER A 468 1.38 42.59 -12.45
C SER A 468 0.41 43.21 -13.47
N LEU A 469 -0.58 43.99 -13.01
CA LEU A 469 -1.49 44.72 -13.90
C LEU A 469 -0.77 45.80 -14.72
N GLY A 470 0.17 46.51 -14.11
CA GLY A 470 1.00 47.52 -14.78
C GLY A 470 1.83 46.91 -15.91
N LYS A 471 2.48 45.77 -15.66
CA LYS A 471 3.24 45.00 -16.66
C LYS A 471 2.36 44.48 -17.81
N MET A 472 1.07 44.21 -17.53
CA MET A 472 0.06 43.88 -18.54
C MET A 472 -0.54 45.11 -19.26
N GLN A 473 0.03 46.32 -19.07
CA GLN A 473 -0.45 47.59 -19.61
C GLN A 473 -1.86 48.00 -19.16
N LYS A 474 -2.35 47.45 -18.05
CA LYS A 474 -3.64 47.81 -17.45
C LYS A 474 -3.47 48.92 -16.43
N ILE A 475 -2.95 50.06 -16.90
CA ILE A 475 -2.44 51.15 -16.05
C ILE A 475 -3.49 51.66 -15.06
N ASN A 476 -4.73 51.92 -15.51
CA ASN A 476 -5.80 52.40 -14.64
C ASN A 476 -6.14 51.40 -13.52
N GLU A 477 -6.19 50.10 -13.84
CA GLU A 477 -6.44 49.05 -12.86
C GLU A 477 -5.27 48.94 -11.86
N ALA A 478 -4.04 49.01 -12.36
CA ALA A 478 -2.82 48.99 -11.55
C ALA A 478 -2.79 50.15 -10.54
N CYS A 479 -2.97 51.39 -10.99
CA CYS A 479 -3.00 52.57 -10.13
C CYS A 479 -4.07 52.47 -9.04
N ASN A 480 -5.26 51.98 -9.40
CA ASN A 480 -6.36 51.78 -8.46
C ASN A 480 -6.03 50.75 -7.37
N ILE A 481 -5.32 49.67 -7.73
CA ILE A 481 -4.90 48.64 -6.76
C ILE A 481 -3.74 49.12 -5.90
N LEU A 482 -2.72 49.75 -6.48
CA LEU A 482 -1.55 50.26 -5.75
C LEU A 482 -1.95 51.33 -4.72
N ASN A 483 -2.87 52.23 -5.07
CA ASN A 483 -3.38 53.25 -4.14
C ASN A 483 -4.10 52.62 -2.92
N ARG A 484 -4.68 51.42 -3.07
CA ARG A 484 -5.30 50.70 -1.94
C ARG A 484 -4.29 50.17 -0.94
N VAL A 485 -3.01 50.01 -1.32
CA VAL A 485 -1.96 49.54 -0.41
C VAL A 485 -1.79 50.54 0.75
N GLU A 486 -1.62 51.82 0.46
CA GLU A 486 -1.52 52.87 1.49
C GLU A 486 -2.81 53.00 2.29
N ALA A 487 -3.96 53.01 1.61
CA ALA A 487 -5.26 53.14 2.28
C ALA A 487 -5.54 52.00 3.28
N ARG A 488 -5.10 50.77 2.96
CA ARG A 488 -5.31 49.59 3.82
C ARG A 488 -4.18 49.38 4.83
N PHE A 489 -2.95 49.75 4.49
CA PHE A 489 -1.74 49.46 5.27
C PHE A 489 -0.88 50.72 5.51
N PRO A 490 -1.42 51.81 6.09
CA PRO A 490 -0.80 53.15 6.08
C PRO A 490 0.53 53.28 6.85
N ARG A 491 0.96 52.24 7.58
CA ARG A 491 2.24 52.21 8.32
C ARG A 491 3.13 51.04 7.90
N ASN A 492 2.77 50.33 6.83
CA ASN A 492 3.54 49.21 6.35
C ASN A 492 4.69 49.71 5.45
N GLN A 493 5.87 49.12 5.60
CA GLN A 493 7.07 49.47 4.81
C GLN A 493 6.85 49.36 3.29
N ILE A 494 5.91 48.53 2.85
CA ILE A 494 5.57 48.33 1.43
C ILE A 494 4.89 49.56 0.80
N VAL A 495 4.38 50.51 1.60
CA VAL A 495 3.71 51.72 1.07
C VAL A 495 4.65 52.54 0.18
N GLU A 496 5.90 52.73 0.59
CA GLU A 496 6.87 53.51 -0.19
C GLU A 496 7.17 52.83 -1.54
N GLU A 497 7.30 51.51 -1.55
CA GLU A 497 7.48 50.71 -2.78
C GLU A 497 6.26 50.83 -3.71
N ALA A 498 5.04 50.72 -3.17
CA ALA A 498 3.82 50.85 -3.96
C ALA A 498 3.66 52.26 -4.57
N GLN A 499 4.00 53.32 -3.82
CA GLN A 499 4.01 54.69 -4.32
C GLN A 499 5.04 54.91 -5.42
N TYR A 500 6.22 54.30 -5.29
CA TYR A 500 7.25 54.34 -6.33
C TYR A 500 6.77 53.69 -7.63
N GLU A 501 6.14 52.52 -7.56
CA GLU A 501 5.55 51.85 -8.72
C GLU A 501 4.42 52.70 -9.36
N MET A 502 3.61 53.39 -8.55
CA MET A 502 2.62 54.33 -9.06
C MET A 502 3.24 55.48 -9.85
N GLN A 503 4.38 56.01 -9.42
CA GLN A 503 5.10 57.07 -10.14
C GLN A 503 5.63 56.57 -11.49
N ILE A 504 6.19 55.35 -11.53
CA ILE A 504 6.66 54.71 -12.78
C ILE A 504 5.50 54.57 -13.78
N LEU A 505 4.32 54.19 -13.29
CA LEU A 505 3.12 53.98 -14.11
C LEU A 505 2.41 55.29 -14.49
N GLY A 506 2.83 56.44 -13.95
CA GLY A 506 2.20 57.74 -14.20
C GLY A 506 0.82 57.90 -13.57
N CYS A 507 0.58 57.25 -12.43
CA CYS A 507 -0.68 57.39 -11.69
C CYS A 507 -0.86 58.83 -11.17
N SER A 508 -2.07 59.38 -11.33
CA SER A 508 -2.46 60.73 -10.93
C SER A 508 -3.21 60.80 -9.61
#